data_AF-A0A5D0MJG5-F1
#
_entry.id   AF-A0A5D0MJG5-F1
#
_cell.length_a   1.000
_cell.length_b   1.000
_cell.length_c   1.000
_cell.angle_alpha   90.00
_cell.angle_beta   90.00
_cell.angle_gamma   90.00
#
_symmetry.space_group_name_H-M   'P 1'
#
loop_
_entity.id
_entity.type
_entity.pdbx_description
1 polymer ?
#
loop_
_entity_poly.entity_id
_entity_poly.type
_entity_poly.pdbx_seq_one_letter_code
_entity_poly.pdbx_strand_id
1 'polypeptide(L)'
;MIDTKSTENSRGMNKILNRYVLISASKMIDKYEETKDKEDMREMKTEFLKGVYKILVLHLGTPPEEFTFAYKEKDKSKKKDEGSKNKDSEGNKDKTEWVEEKHTPYSFAEKYVYEDLDKIVTVTYIPSRKMNQPYKLVGTDLVKDEMGNIIRYNMNLNEIKKMMKKSIKDDLPVAFAANANFDMHNDTGVMHPEVYNYEKIYDLDLKRSKTAEGLMGLIFSNHLMTVLGLDEKNEEVIKWKVENSWGEDAGDNGIYYMYDGWIDKYVEEVYIHRKYLSKKHLKNLKKTPIEVDYYETPY
;
A
#
# COMPACT_ATOMS: atom_id res chain seq x y z
N MET A 1 16.83 3.56 -11.09
CA MET A 1 17.30 2.35 -10.38
C MET A 1 16.45 1.21 -10.89
N ILE A 2 17.04 0.18 -11.49
CA ILE A 2 16.30 -0.94 -12.09
C ILE A 2 16.10 -2.06 -11.06
N ASP A 3 15.17 -2.96 -11.34
CA ASP A 3 15.04 -4.20 -10.56
C ASP A 3 16.31 -5.04 -10.61
N THR A 4 16.57 -5.73 -9.51
CA THR A 4 17.65 -6.70 -9.38
C THR A 4 17.06 -8.07 -9.06
N LYS A 5 17.88 -9.12 -9.17
CA LYS A 5 17.47 -10.46 -8.72
C LYS A 5 16.92 -10.49 -7.28
N SER A 6 17.36 -9.56 -6.42
CA SER A 6 16.93 -9.52 -5.02
C SER A 6 15.67 -8.67 -4.81
N THR A 7 15.32 -7.75 -5.72
CA THR A 7 14.03 -7.04 -5.67
C THR A 7 12.90 -8.01 -6.07
N GLU A 8 13.14 -8.88 -7.05
CA GLU A 8 12.18 -9.89 -7.50
C GLU A 8 12.16 -11.16 -6.63
N ASN A 9 13.28 -11.47 -5.94
CA ASN A 9 13.38 -12.65 -5.06
C ASN A 9 14.20 -12.32 -3.80
N SER A 10 13.54 -11.64 -2.86
CA SER A 10 14.17 -11.08 -1.66
C SER A 10 14.51 -12.09 -0.56
N ARG A 11 14.02 -13.35 -0.65
CA ARG A 11 14.16 -14.34 0.44
C ARG A 11 15.61 -14.58 0.87
N GLY A 12 16.53 -14.67 -0.09
CA GLY A 12 17.95 -14.89 0.18
C GLY A 12 18.60 -13.70 0.90
N MET A 13 18.37 -12.49 0.38
CA MET A 13 18.84 -11.24 0.97
C MET A 13 18.30 -11.06 2.39
N ASN A 14 16.99 -11.24 2.59
CA ASN A 14 16.35 -11.06 3.89
C ASN A 14 16.87 -12.07 4.92
N LYS A 15 17.16 -13.32 4.52
CA LYS A 15 17.75 -14.32 5.42
C LYS A 15 19.12 -13.88 5.95
N ILE A 16 20.00 -13.40 5.08
CA ILE A 16 21.35 -12.96 5.52
C ILE A 16 21.28 -11.65 6.31
N LEU A 17 20.43 -10.72 5.87
CA LEU A 17 20.21 -9.44 6.55
C LEU A 17 19.69 -9.67 7.98
N ASN A 18 18.64 -10.46 8.14
CA ASN A 18 18.10 -10.80 9.46
C ASN A 18 19.14 -11.46 10.36
N ARG A 19 19.90 -12.42 9.82
CA ARG A 19 20.99 -13.06 10.57
C ARG A 19 22.03 -12.04 11.03
N TYR A 20 22.44 -11.13 10.15
CA TYR A 20 23.42 -10.11 10.48
C TYR A 20 22.91 -9.13 11.55
N VAL A 21 21.67 -8.66 11.42
CA VAL A 21 21.04 -7.76 12.40
C VAL A 21 20.94 -8.42 13.78
N LEU A 22 20.47 -9.67 13.86
CA LEU A 22 20.32 -10.37 15.14
C LEU A 22 21.66 -10.66 15.81
N ILE A 23 22.69 -11.07 15.06
CA ILE A 23 24.05 -11.25 15.60
C ILE A 23 24.62 -9.91 16.09
N SER A 24 24.40 -8.83 15.34
CA SER A 24 24.85 -7.49 15.71
C SER A 24 24.18 -7.03 17.00
N ALA A 25 22.86 -7.21 17.13
CA ALA A 25 22.11 -6.91 18.34
C ALA A 25 22.62 -7.71 19.55
N SER A 26 22.89 -9.01 19.39
CA SER A 26 23.49 -9.84 20.45
C SER A 26 24.81 -9.26 20.96
N LYS A 27 25.72 -8.88 20.05
CA LYS A 27 27.00 -8.27 20.41
C LYS A 27 26.84 -6.94 21.16
N MET A 28 25.84 -6.13 20.79
CA MET A 28 25.53 -4.90 21.50
C MET A 28 25.04 -5.16 22.92
N ILE A 29 24.24 -6.21 23.11
CA ILE A 29 23.75 -6.64 24.44
C ILE A 29 24.93 -7.11 25.29
N ASP A 30 25.81 -7.96 24.75
CA ASP A 30 27.00 -8.45 25.46
C ASP A 30 27.88 -7.27 25.92
N LYS A 31 28.14 -6.31 25.02
CA LYS A 31 28.92 -5.11 25.35
C LYS A 31 28.28 -4.27 26.45
N TYR A 32 26.96 -4.07 26.37
CA TYR A 32 26.23 -3.33 27.41
C TYR A 32 26.27 -4.05 28.76
N GLU A 33 26.22 -5.38 28.77
CA GLU A 33 26.34 -6.13 30.00
C GLU A 33 27.73 -5.99 30.65
N GLU A 34 28.78 -5.86 29.83
CA GLU A 34 30.15 -5.61 30.31
C GLU A 34 30.36 -4.18 30.83
N THR A 35 29.89 -3.17 30.08
CA THR A 35 30.26 -1.76 30.35
C THR A 35 29.17 -0.97 31.06
N LYS A 36 27.92 -1.43 30.98
CA LYS A 36 26.71 -0.70 31.40
C LYS A 36 26.56 0.68 30.77
N ASP A 37 27.30 0.93 29.67
CA ASP A 37 27.30 2.19 28.94
C ASP A 37 26.47 2.08 27.66
N LYS A 38 25.52 3.01 27.50
CA LYS A 38 24.68 3.08 26.31
C LYS A 38 25.40 3.72 25.13
N GLU A 39 26.42 4.54 25.36
CA GLU A 39 27.19 5.17 24.28
C GLU A 39 28.01 4.13 23.52
N ASP A 40 28.60 3.15 24.21
CA ASP A 40 29.24 1.99 23.56
C ASP A 40 28.28 1.29 22.59
N MET A 41 27.02 1.08 22.98
CA MET A 41 26.02 0.49 22.10
C MET A 41 25.70 1.39 20.90
N ARG A 42 25.69 2.72 21.08
CA ARG A 42 25.41 3.69 20.01
C ARG A 42 26.52 3.71 18.97
N GLU A 43 27.77 3.67 19.39
CA GLU A 43 28.93 3.55 18.50
C GLU A 43 28.88 2.23 17.73
N MET A 44 28.65 1.11 18.41
CA MET A 44 28.50 -0.20 17.75
C MET A 44 27.36 -0.22 16.74
N LYS A 45 26.21 0.40 17.05
CA LYS A 45 25.08 0.50 16.12
C LYS A 45 25.52 1.15 14.81
N THR A 46 26.28 2.25 14.88
CA THR A 46 26.77 2.97 13.68
C THR A 46 27.64 2.06 12.81
N GLU A 47 28.56 1.30 13.42
CA GLU A 47 29.39 0.34 12.69
C GLU A 47 28.56 -0.81 12.08
N PHE A 48 27.57 -1.34 12.81
CA PHE A 48 26.72 -2.39 12.27
C PHE A 48 25.82 -1.90 11.13
N LEU A 49 25.35 -0.65 11.16
CA LEU A 49 24.60 -0.05 10.06
C LEU A 49 25.41 0.04 8.76
N LYS A 50 26.74 0.23 8.82
CA LYS A 50 27.60 0.15 7.63
C LYS A 50 27.56 -1.25 7.01
N GLY A 51 27.51 -2.29 7.83
CA GLY A 51 27.36 -3.67 7.36
C GLY A 51 25.98 -3.95 6.75
N VAL A 52 24.91 -3.42 7.36
CA VAL A 52 23.56 -3.47 6.77
C VAL A 52 23.54 -2.78 5.40
N TYR A 53 24.07 -1.57 5.31
CA TYR A 53 24.17 -0.82 4.05
C TYR A 53 24.95 -1.60 2.98
N LYS A 54 26.08 -2.21 3.36
CA LYS A 54 26.88 -3.04 2.45
C LYS A 54 26.09 -4.23 1.90
N ILE A 55 25.34 -4.94 2.74
CA ILE A 55 24.47 -6.05 2.30
C ILE A 55 23.43 -5.52 1.30
N LEU A 56 22.72 -4.44 1.64
CA LEU A 56 21.68 -3.88 0.79
C LEU A 56 22.23 -3.43 -0.57
N VAL A 57 23.35 -2.68 -0.60
CA VAL A 57 23.94 -2.20 -1.86
C VAL A 57 24.46 -3.34 -2.74
N LEU A 58 25.00 -4.42 -2.15
CA LEU A 58 25.41 -5.60 -2.93
C LEU A 58 24.23 -6.31 -3.58
N HIS A 59 23.04 -6.23 -2.99
CA HIS A 59 21.84 -6.88 -3.50
C HIS A 59 20.99 -5.97 -4.39
N LEU A 60 20.93 -4.67 -4.10
CA LEU A 60 19.98 -3.71 -4.67
C LEU A 60 20.65 -2.62 -5.52
N GLY A 61 21.97 -2.48 -5.41
CA GLY A 61 22.72 -1.36 -5.98
C GLY A 61 22.74 -0.13 -5.06
N THR A 62 23.61 0.83 -5.39
CA THR A 62 23.70 2.10 -4.67
C THR A 62 22.59 3.05 -5.13
N PRO A 63 21.76 3.59 -4.24
CA PRO A 63 20.79 4.62 -4.60
C PRO A 63 21.49 5.83 -5.23
N PRO A 64 21.01 6.36 -6.37
CA PRO A 64 21.64 7.50 -7.03
C PRO A 64 21.38 8.80 -6.24
N GLU A 65 22.42 9.62 -6.10
CA GLU A 65 22.30 10.97 -5.55
C GLU A 65 21.77 11.95 -6.61
N GLU A 66 22.14 11.74 -7.87
CA GLU A 66 21.70 12.49 -9.05
C GLU A 66 21.47 11.55 -10.24
N PHE A 67 20.58 11.93 -11.16
CA PHE A 67 20.33 11.21 -12.41
C PHE A 67 19.80 12.14 -13.51
N THR A 68 19.98 11.73 -14.77
CA THR A 68 19.32 12.37 -15.92
C THR A 68 18.04 11.61 -16.24
N PHE A 69 16.90 12.30 -16.24
CA PHE A 69 15.62 11.81 -16.72
C PHE A 69 15.43 12.22 -18.18
N ALA A 70 15.41 11.24 -19.09
CA ALA A 70 15.20 11.45 -20.51
C ALA A 70 13.88 10.83 -20.93
N TYR A 71 12.98 11.62 -21.54
CA TYR A 71 11.67 11.16 -21.99
C TYR A 71 11.23 11.83 -23.29
N LYS A 72 10.27 11.21 -23.98
CA LYS A 72 9.64 11.79 -25.17
C LYS A 72 8.28 12.35 -24.79
N GLU A 73 8.06 13.63 -25.12
CA GLU A 73 6.73 14.21 -24.99
C GLU A 73 5.83 13.71 -26.11
N LYS A 74 4.64 13.21 -25.74
CA LYS A 74 3.59 12.90 -26.70
C LYS A 74 2.90 14.22 -27.08
N ASP A 75 2.84 14.52 -28.37
CA ASP A 75 2.18 15.72 -28.89
C ASP A 75 0.71 15.79 -28.40
N LYS A 76 0.39 16.83 -27.63
CA LYS A 76 -0.93 17.03 -27.00
C LYS A 76 -2.01 17.45 -28.01
N SER A 77 -1.65 17.72 -29.28
CA SER A 77 -2.59 18.17 -30.32
C SER A 77 -3.60 17.11 -30.79
N LYS A 78 -3.38 15.81 -30.51
CA LYS A 78 -4.26 14.71 -30.98
C LYS A 78 -5.36 14.25 -30.02
N LYS A 79 -5.58 14.93 -28.88
CA LYS A 79 -6.58 14.51 -27.86
C LYS A 79 -8.03 15.00 -28.09
N LYS A 80 -8.40 15.52 -29.27
CA LYS A 80 -9.76 16.05 -29.50
C LYS A 80 -10.67 15.33 -30.49
N ASP A 81 -10.22 14.31 -31.23
CA ASP A 81 -11.07 13.67 -32.25
C ASP A 81 -11.07 12.13 -32.16
N GLU A 82 -11.60 11.56 -31.08
CA GLU A 82 -12.08 10.17 -31.07
C GLU A 82 -13.59 10.11 -31.38
N GLY A 83 -13.98 10.77 -32.48
CA GLY A 83 -15.37 10.78 -32.97
C GLY A 83 -15.55 10.82 -34.49
N SER A 84 -14.50 11.01 -35.29
CA SER A 84 -14.64 11.11 -36.74
C SER A 84 -13.67 10.18 -37.47
N LYS A 85 -14.20 9.05 -37.95
CA LYS A 85 -13.54 8.22 -38.96
C LYS A 85 -13.55 8.98 -40.28
N ASN A 86 -12.47 9.68 -40.59
CA ASN A 86 -12.08 9.92 -41.98
C ASN A 86 -10.66 9.38 -42.21
N LYS A 87 -10.59 8.38 -43.07
CA LYS A 87 -9.36 7.98 -43.75
C LYS A 87 -8.94 9.13 -44.67
N ASP A 88 -7.64 9.18 -44.91
CA ASP A 88 -6.92 10.01 -45.90
C ASP A 88 -6.21 11.23 -45.30
N SER A 89 -4.97 11.01 -44.87
CA SER A 89 -3.85 11.93 -45.12
C SER A 89 -2.53 11.24 -44.77
N GLU A 90 -1.80 10.87 -45.82
CA GLU A 90 -0.37 10.58 -45.75
C GLU A 90 0.40 11.84 -45.32
N GLY A 91 1.34 11.67 -44.40
CA GLY A 91 2.41 12.65 -44.17
C GLY A 91 2.22 13.62 -43.02
N ASN A 92 2.33 13.14 -41.78
CA ASN A 92 2.98 13.93 -40.74
C ASN A 92 3.80 13.02 -39.83
N LYS A 93 5.13 13.04 -40.02
CA LYS A 93 6.07 12.36 -39.10
C LYS A 93 6.08 13.17 -37.81
N ASP A 94 5.38 12.69 -36.79
CA ASP A 94 5.39 13.25 -35.44
C ASP A 94 6.84 13.46 -34.99
N LYS A 95 7.28 14.72 -34.89
CA LYS A 95 8.56 15.07 -34.28
C LYS A 95 8.41 14.97 -32.76
N THR A 96 8.55 13.76 -32.22
CA THR A 96 8.74 13.58 -30.78
C THR A 96 10.18 13.99 -30.45
N GLU A 97 10.37 15.19 -29.91
CA GLU A 97 11.67 15.63 -29.40
C GLU A 97 11.96 14.99 -28.04
N TRP A 98 13.22 14.64 -27.80
CA TRP A 98 13.67 14.17 -26.51
C TRP A 98 13.86 15.35 -25.57
N VAL A 99 13.30 15.24 -24.36
CA VAL A 99 13.56 16.15 -23.25
C VAL A 99 14.50 15.43 -22.28
N GLU A 100 15.56 16.11 -21.86
CA GLU A 100 16.52 15.62 -20.86
C GLU A 100 16.60 16.60 -19.69
N GLU A 101 16.47 16.09 -18.48
CA GLU A 101 16.51 16.88 -17.26
C GLU A 101 17.39 16.21 -16.21
N LYS A 102 18.16 16.99 -15.44
CA LYS A 102 18.95 16.47 -14.31
C LYS A 102 18.21 16.68 -13.01
N HIS A 103 18.14 15.65 -12.18
CA HIS A 103 17.45 15.66 -10.91
C HIS A 103 18.21 14.94 -9.80
N THR A 104 17.94 15.34 -8.55
CA THR A 104 18.09 14.47 -7.39
C THR A 104 16.76 13.71 -7.19
N PRO A 105 16.71 12.61 -6.43
CA PRO A 105 15.44 11.96 -6.09
C PRO A 105 14.41 12.94 -5.48
N TYR A 106 14.87 13.89 -4.66
CA TYR A 106 14.02 14.91 -4.04
C TYR A 106 13.46 15.90 -5.07
N SER A 107 14.30 16.49 -5.92
CA SER A 107 13.83 17.47 -6.91
C SER A 107 12.96 16.82 -8.00
N PHE A 108 13.18 15.54 -8.31
CA PHE A 108 12.30 14.77 -9.16
C PHE A 108 10.92 14.58 -8.52
N ALA A 109 10.89 14.17 -7.25
CA ALA A 109 9.63 13.99 -6.52
C ALA A 109 8.85 15.31 -6.43
N GLU A 110 9.50 16.42 -6.06
CA GLU A 110 8.86 17.74 -5.99
C GLU A 110 8.24 18.19 -7.32
N LYS A 111 8.88 17.85 -8.46
CA LYS A 111 8.40 18.23 -9.79
C LYS A 111 7.31 17.31 -10.33
N TYR A 112 7.43 15.99 -10.15
CA TYR A 112 6.61 15.00 -10.85
C TYR A 112 5.64 14.23 -9.94
N VAL A 113 5.89 14.14 -8.64
CA VAL A 113 4.92 13.57 -7.69
C VAL A 113 3.94 14.67 -7.34
N TYR A 114 2.74 14.57 -7.90
CA TYR A 114 1.73 15.63 -7.86
C TYR A 114 0.96 15.69 -6.53
N GLU A 115 0.99 14.64 -5.73
CA GLU A 115 0.18 14.53 -4.51
C GLU A 115 1.00 14.80 -3.26
N ASP A 116 0.40 15.58 -2.36
CA ASP A 116 0.95 15.83 -1.04
C ASP A 116 0.54 14.68 -0.13
N LEU A 117 1.50 13.81 0.19
CA LEU A 117 1.25 12.60 0.97
C LEU A 117 0.72 12.91 2.38
N ASP A 118 0.96 14.09 2.94
CA ASP A 118 0.39 14.54 4.22
C ASP A 118 -1.12 14.81 4.13
N LYS A 119 -1.68 14.84 2.91
CA LYS A 119 -3.12 14.90 2.69
C LYS A 119 -3.78 13.53 2.68
N ILE A 120 -3.03 12.44 2.61
CA ILE A 120 -3.55 11.08 2.66
C ILE A 120 -3.66 10.63 4.13
N VAL A 121 -4.77 9.99 4.47
CA VAL A 121 -5.01 9.40 5.79
C VAL A 121 -5.30 7.92 5.64
N THR A 122 -4.72 7.11 6.52
CA THR A 122 -5.08 5.69 6.67
C THR A 122 -6.37 5.59 7.49
N VAL A 123 -7.46 5.21 6.85
CA VAL A 123 -8.72 4.89 7.52
C VAL A 123 -8.87 3.38 7.63
N THR A 124 -9.41 2.90 8.74
CA THR A 124 -9.56 1.47 8.99
C THR A 124 -11.01 1.09 9.31
N TYR A 125 -11.37 -0.16 9.05
CA TYR A 125 -12.60 -0.77 9.55
C TYR A 125 -12.30 -2.03 10.34
N ILE A 126 -12.17 -1.86 11.65
CA ILE A 126 -11.97 -2.94 12.61
C ILE A 126 -13.13 -2.92 13.60
N PRO A 127 -14.17 -3.76 13.40
CA PRO A 127 -15.42 -3.70 14.14
C PRO A 127 -15.32 -4.15 15.61
N SER A 128 -14.25 -4.84 16.00
CA SER A 128 -13.95 -5.14 17.41
C SER A 128 -13.47 -3.90 18.20
N ARG A 129 -13.09 -2.83 17.50
CA ARG A 129 -12.49 -1.62 18.09
C ARG A 129 -13.47 -0.46 18.07
N LYS A 130 -13.21 0.52 18.93
CA LYS A 130 -14.05 1.71 19.04
C LYS A 130 -14.00 2.50 17.73
N MET A 131 -15.17 2.75 17.16
CA MET A 131 -15.31 3.57 15.96
C MET A 131 -15.01 5.05 16.26
N ASN A 132 -14.63 5.77 15.21
CA ASN A 132 -14.33 7.21 15.21
C ASN A 132 -13.17 7.60 16.13
N GLN A 133 -12.15 6.74 16.27
CA GLN A 133 -10.95 6.99 17.05
C GLN A 133 -9.68 6.81 16.20
N PRO A 134 -8.64 7.63 16.44
CA PRO A 134 -7.31 7.34 15.95
C PRO A 134 -6.66 6.24 16.80
N TYR A 135 -5.91 5.36 16.12
CA TYR A 135 -5.12 4.28 16.69
C TYR A 135 -3.67 4.39 16.23
N LYS A 136 -2.76 3.88 17.06
CA LYS A 136 -1.32 3.84 16.79
C LYS A 136 -0.79 2.48 17.23
N LEU A 137 -0.10 1.78 16.33
CA LEU A 137 0.56 0.52 16.67
C LEU A 137 1.92 0.81 17.30
N VAL A 138 2.18 0.24 18.47
CA VAL A 138 3.45 0.43 19.18
C VAL A 138 4.50 -0.50 18.58
N GLY A 139 5.70 0.01 18.34
CA GLY A 139 6.83 -0.78 17.82
C GLY A 139 6.89 -0.92 16.30
N THR A 140 6.04 -0.21 15.55
CA THR A 140 6.01 -0.24 14.07
C THR A 140 6.71 0.94 13.39
N ASP A 141 7.52 1.70 14.14
CA ASP A 141 8.26 2.85 13.60
C ASP A 141 9.30 2.39 12.58
N LEU A 142 9.10 2.70 11.29
CA LEU A 142 10.04 2.36 10.22
C LEU A 142 11.21 3.34 10.14
N VAL A 143 10.94 4.63 10.31
CA VAL A 143 11.94 5.69 10.39
C VAL A 143 11.83 6.36 11.75
N LYS A 144 12.70 5.92 12.66
CA LYS A 144 12.72 6.41 14.03
C LYS A 144 12.96 7.93 14.03
N ASP A 145 12.24 8.64 14.89
CA ASP A 145 12.38 10.08 15.16
C ASP A 145 11.92 11.03 14.03
N GLU A 146 11.57 10.53 12.83
CA GLU A 146 11.10 11.36 11.70
C GLU A 146 9.63 11.11 11.30
N MET A 147 9.23 9.86 11.06
CA MET A 147 7.85 9.55 10.60
C MET A 147 6.87 9.28 11.76
N GLY A 148 7.38 8.87 12.92
CA GLY A 148 6.55 8.30 13.98
C GLY A 148 5.74 7.08 13.51
N ASN A 149 4.78 6.64 14.32
CA ASN A 149 3.89 5.55 13.92
C ASN A 149 2.73 6.09 13.09
N ILE A 150 2.35 5.32 12.08
CA ILE A 150 1.20 5.62 11.22
C ILE A 150 -0.08 5.66 12.06
N ILE A 151 -0.81 6.77 11.96
CA ILE A 151 -2.11 6.93 12.58
C ILE A 151 -3.18 6.26 11.72
N ARG A 152 -3.91 5.33 12.34
CA ARG A 152 -5.01 4.59 11.72
C ARG A 152 -6.35 5.09 12.27
N TYR A 153 -7.19 5.67 11.44
CA TYR A 153 -8.47 6.21 11.87
C TYR A 153 -9.59 5.19 11.67
N ASN A 154 -9.99 4.51 12.75
CA ASN A 154 -11.02 3.50 12.69
C ASN A 154 -12.41 4.14 12.57
N MET A 155 -13.18 3.78 11.54
CA MET A 155 -14.47 4.40 11.24
C MET A 155 -15.47 3.47 10.55
N ASN A 156 -16.69 3.95 10.34
CA ASN A 156 -17.76 3.12 9.79
C ASN A 156 -17.48 2.76 8.32
N LEU A 157 -17.67 1.48 7.99
CA LEU A 157 -17.39 0.97 6.65
C LEU A 157 -18.19 1.66 5.54
N ASN A 158 -19.46 1.98 5.78
CA ASN A 158 -20.29 2.66 4.78
C ASN A 158 -19.79 4.09 4.51
N GLU A 159 -19.24 4.76 5.52
CA GLU A 159 -18.58 6.06 5.32
C GLU A 159 -17.29 5.90 4.52
N ILE A 160 -16.49 4.85 4.77
CA ILE A 160 -15.29 4.52 3.97
C ILE A 160 -15.67 4.28 2.51
N LYS A 161 -16.61 3.39 2.22
CA LYS A 161 -17.08 3.09 0.86
C LYS A 161 -17.58 4.34 0.12
N LYS A 162 -18.31 5.23 0.80
CA LYS A 162 -18.74 6.52 0.24
C LYS A 162 -17.57 7.42 -0.12
N MET A 163 -16.55 7.49 0.73
CA MET A 163 -15.35 8.25 0.43
C MET A 163 -14.57 7.64 -0.74
N MET A 164 -14.42 6.30 -0.78
CA MET A 164 -13.78 5.60 -1.90
C MET A 164 -14.47 5.93 -3.23
N LYS A 165 -15.80 5.78 -3.28
CA LYS A 165 -16.61 6.14 -4.45
C LYS A 165 -16.38 7.59 -4.87
N LYS A 166 -16.34 8.53 -3.91
CA LYS A 166 -16.08 9.94 -4.21
C LYS A 166 -14.66 10.18 -4.73
N SER A 167 -13.66 9.48 -4.20
CA SER A 167 -12.28 9.55 -4.67
C SER A 167 -12.17 9.11 -6.13
N ILE A 168 -12.76 7.95 -6.46
CA ILE A 168 -12.76 7.43 -7.82
C ILE A 168 -13.52 8.35 -8.79
N LYS A 169 -14.64 8.96 -8.35
CA LYS A 169 -15.39 9.95 -9.16
C LYS A 169 -14.66 11.29 -9.35
N ASP A 170 -13.64 11.57 -8.53
CA ASP A 170 -12.76 12.73 -8.66
C ASP A 170 -11.45 12.36 -9.39
N ASP A 171 -11.41 11.22 -10.10
CA ASP A 171 -10.23 10.68 -10.80
C ASP A 171 -9.01 10.44 -9.88
N LEU A 172 -9.25 10.12 -8.61
CA LEU A 172 -8.22 9.77 -7.63
C LEU A 172 -8.30 8.28 -7.25
N PRO A 173 -7.31 7.46 -7.67
CA PRO A 173 -7.18 6.08 -7.24
C PRO A 173 -7.14 5.93 -5.73
N VAL A 174 -7.55 4.75 -5.24
CA VAL A 174 -7.58 4.46 -3.80
C VAL A 174 -6.79 3.21 -3.51
N ALA A 175 -5.66 3.37 -2.82
CA ALA A 175 -4.94 2.22 -2.28
C ALA A 175 -5.69 1.64 -1.07
N PHE A 176 -5.63 0.32 -0.91
CA PHE A 176 -6.25 -0.38 0.21
C PHE A 176 -5.44 -1.61 0.59
N ALA A 177 -5.46 -1.96 1.88
CA ALA A 177 -4.87 -3.17 2.41
C ALA A 177 -5.97 -4.17 2.79
N ALA A 178 -5.75 -5.42 2.43
CA ALA A 178 -6.71 -6.50 2.63
C ALA A 178 -6.02 -7.83 2.87
N ASN A 179 -6.80 -8.83 3.29
CA ASN A 179 -6.38 -10.22 3.25
C ASN A 179 -6.67 -10.82 1.87
N ALA A 180 -5.64 -10.86 1.01
CA ALA A 180 -5.75 -11.38 -0.35
C ALA A 180 -5.69 -12.92 -0.45
N ASN A 181 -5.65 -13.64 0.69
CA ASN A 181 -5.67 -15.10 0.68
C ASN A 181 -7.09 -15.69 0.54
N PHE A 182 -8.13 -14.87 0.73
CA PHE A 182 -9.51 -15.34 0.78
C PHE A 182 -10.34 -14.87 -0.40
N ASP A 183 -11.15 -15.79 -0.94
CA ASP A 183 -12.24 -15.49 -1.87
C ASP A 183 -11.84 -14.65 -3.09
N MET A 184 -10.66 -14.95 -3.61
CA MET A 184 -10.12 -14.44 -4.87
C MET A 184 -9.91 -15.60 -5.84
N HIS A 185 -10.39 -15.45 -7.06
CA HIS A 185 -10.11 -16.36 -8.16
C HIS A 185 -9.08 -15.72 -9.09
N ASN A 186 -7.82 -16.13 -8.94
CA ASN A 186 -6.67 -15.48 -9.57
C ASN A 186 -6.72 -15.54 -11.10
N ASP A 187 -7.23 -16.61 -11.71
CA ASP A 187 -7.21 -16.75 -13.16
C ASP A 187 -8.23 -15.85 -13.87
N THR A 188 -9.29 -15.41 -13.17
CA THR A 188 -10.33 -14.54 -13.73
C THR A 188 -10.37 -13.16 -13.07
N GLY A 189 -9.53 -12.94 -12.06
CA GLY A 189 -9.49 -11.71 -11.27
C GLY A 189 -10.74 -11.46 -10.42
N VAL A 190 -11.62 -12.44 -10.21
CA VAL A 190 -12.89 -12.21 -9.48
C VAL A 190 -12.63 -12.24 -7.98
N MET A 191 -13.05 -11.20 -7.27
CA MET A 191 -13.03 -11.17 -5.80
C MET A 191 -14.46 -11.05 -5.30
N HIS A 192 -15.01 -12.13 -4.76
CA HIS A 192 -16.39 -12.21 -4.29
C HIS A 192 -16.47 -13.15 -3.07
N PRO A 193 -17.11 -12.77 -1.94
CA PRO A 193 -17.21 -13.61 -0.72
C PRO A 193 -17.82 -15.00 -0.88
N GLU A 194 -18.31 -15.31 -2.08
CA GLU A 194 -19.01 -16.56 -2.43
C GLU A 194 -18.48 -17.10 -3.76
N VAL A 195 -17.27 -16.69 -4.16
CA VAL A 195 -16.61 -17.20 -5.39
C VAL A 195 -16.37 -18.71 -5.28
N TYR A 196 -16.23 -19.22 -4.06
CA TYR A 196 -16.14 -20.64 -3.74
C TYR A 196 -17.28 -21.07 -2.82
N ASN A 197 -17.82 -22.28 -3.05
CA ASN A 197 -18.89 -22.85 -2.23
C ASN A 197 -18.36 -23.95 -1.29
N TYR A 198 -17.44 -23.57 -0.40
CA TYR A 198 -16.77 -24.52 0.50
C TYR A 198 -17.73 -25.19 1.50
N GLU A 199 -18.67 -24.45 2.06
CA GLU A 199 -19.63 -24.96 3.04
C GLU A 199 -20.45 -26.13 2.49
N LYS A 200 -20.91 -26.03 1.23
CA LYS A 200 -21.67 -27.10 0.57
C LYS A 200 -20.80 -28.30 0.21
N ILE A 201 -19.55 -28.08 -0.18
CA ILE A 201 -18.63 -29.15 -0.58
C ILE A 201 -18.21 -29.97 0.63
N TYR A 202 -17.87 -29.30 1.74
CA TYR A 202 -17.36 -29.94 2.95
C TYR A 202 -18.44 -30.27 3.98
N ASP A 203 -19.68 -29.78 3.80
CA ASP A 203 -20.77 -29.90 4.77
C ASP A 203 -20.40 -29.30 6.14
N LEU A 204 -19.92 -28.05 6.12
CA LEU A 204 -19.47 -27.30 7.29
C LEU A 204 -20.12 -25.93 7.37
N ASP A 205 -20.40 -25.45 8.59
CA ASP A 205 -20.76 -24.05 8.85
C ASP A 205 -19.49 -23.24 9.13
N LEU A 206 -19.11 -22.41 8.16
CA LEU A 206 -17.90 -21.56 8.23
C LEU A 206 -18.23 -20.09 8.44
N LYS A 207 -19.52 -19.71 8.47
CA LYS A 207 -19.92 -18.30 8.52
C LYS A 207 -19.64 -17.68 9.87
N ARG A 208 -18.84 -16.62 9.88
CA ARG A 208 -18.63 -15.75 11.04
C ARG A 208 -18.67 -14.28 10.67
N SER A 209 -18.76 -13.46 11.72
CA SER A 209 -18.65 -12.01 11.60
C SER A 209 -17.17 -11.62 11.50
N LYS A 210 -16.88 -10.54 10.77
CA LYS A 210 -15.52 -9.99 10.69
C LYS A 210 -14.89 -9.72 12.06
N THR A 211 -15.71 -9.33 13.05
CA THR A 211 -15.27 -9.17 14.44
C THR A 211 -14.73 -10.49 15.01
N ALA A 212 -15.47 -11.59 14.87
CA ALA A 212 -15.06 -12.88 15.40
C ALA A 212 -13.83 -13.42 14.66
N GLU A 213 -13.81 -13.30 13.34
CA GLU A 213 -12.69 -13.75 12.50
C GLU A 213 -11.42 -12.96 12.80
N GLY A 214 -11.50 -11.63 12.90
CA GLY A 214 -10.37 -10.77 13.25
C GLY A 214 -9.84 -11.02 14.66
N LEU A 215 -10.71 -11.19 15.66
CA LEU A 215 -10.27 -11.49 17.03
C LEU A 215 -9.57 -12.85 17.16
N MET A 216 -9.85 -13.79 16.26
CA MET A 216 -9.17 -15.09 16.20
C MET A 216 -7.92 -15.08 15.30
N GLY A 217 -7.57 -13.93 14.71
CA GLY A 217 -6.44 -13.80 13.80
C GLY A 217 -6.65 -14.46 12.43
N LEU A 218 -7.90 -14.76 12.05
CA LEU A 218 -8.22 -15.34 10.74
C LEU A 218 -8.09 -14.31 9.62
N ILE A 219 -8.52 -13.08 9.88
CA ILE A 219 -8.43 -11.96 8.94
C ILE A 219 -7.45 -10.94 9.51
N PHE A 220 -6.37 -10.70 8.76
CA PHE A 220 -5.42 -9.61 8.90
C PHE A 220 -4.89 -9.24 7.51
N SER A 221 -4.58 -7.97 7.31
CA SER A 221 -4.10 -7.47 6.01
C SER A 221 -2.73 -8.03 5.69
N ASN A 222 -2.60 -8.61 4.51
CA ASN A 222 -1.35 -9.20 4.03
C ASN A 222 -0.89 -8.64 2.68
N HIS A 223 -1.74 -7.82 2.03
CA HIS A 223 -1.48 -7.34 0.68
C HIS A 223 -2.11 -5.97 0.45
N LEU A 224 -1.43 -5.14 -0.37
CA LEU A 224 -1.88 -3.81 -0.77
C LEU A 224 -2.21 -3.80 -2.25
N MET A 225 -3.36 -3.25 -2.62
CA MET A 225 -3.84 -3.12 -4.01
C MET A 225 -4.44 -1.73 -4.24
N THR A 226 -4.78 -1.41 -5.49
CA THR A 226 -5.30 -0.09 -5.86
C THR A 226 -6.63 -0.18 -6.57
N VAL A 227 -7.66 0.53 -6.10
CA VAL A 227 -8.90 0.74 -6.83
C VAL A 227 -8.69 1.84 -7.88
N LEU A 228 -9.02 1.53 -9.13
CA LEU A 228 -8.93 2.45 -10.27
C LEU A 228 -10.29 2.86 -10.85
N GLY A 229 -11.36 2.16 -10.48
CA GLY A 229 -12.67 2.39 -11.08
C GLY A 229 -13.78 1.68 -10.31
N LEU A 230 -15.02 1.92 -10.72
CA LEU A 230 -16.21 1.32 -10.13
C LEU A 230 -17.29 1.11 -11.19
N ASP A 231 -18.14 0.12 -10.94
CA ASP A 231 -19.36 -0.16 -11.69
C ASP A 231 -20.56 0.10 -10.78
N GLU A 232 -21.55 0.81 -11.30
CA GLU A 232 -22.71 1.29 -10.53
C GLU A 232 -24.03 0.87 -11.19
N LYS A 233 -25.00 0.50 -10.35
CA LYS A 233 -26.38 0.31 -10.75
C LYS A 233 -27.28 1.01 -9.74
N ASN A 234 -28.14 1.92 -10.22
CA ASN A 234 -29.03 2.71 -9.36
C ASN A 234 -28.30 3.44 -8.21
N GLU A 235 -27.14 4.04 -8.51
CA GLU A 235 -26.24 4.70 -7.55
C GLU A 235 -25.56 3.79 -6.51
N GLU A 236 -25.84 2.48 -6.53
CA GLU A 236 -25.14 1.49 -5.69
C GLU A 236 -23.93 0.94 -6.44
N VAL A 237 -22.80 0.83 -5.73
CA VAL A 237 -21.59 0.23 -6.30
C VAL A 237 -21.76 -1.27 -6.29
N ILE A 238 -21.63 -1.90 -7.45
CA ILE A 238 -21.73 -3.35 -7.61
C ILE A 238 -20.34 -3.98 -7.46
N LYS A 239 -19.34 -3.39 -8.13
CA LYS A 239 -17.96 -3.85 -8.12
C LYS A 239 -16.97 -2.72 -8.34
N TRP A 240 -15.75 -2.96 -7.94
CA TRP A 240 -14.61 -2.07 -8.00
C TRP A 240 -13.57 -2.68 -8.96
N LYS A 241 -13.02 -1.84 -9.85
CA LYS A 241 -11.88 -2.23 -10.70
C LYS A 241 -10.61 -2.06 -9.89
N VAL A 242 -9.89 -3.15 -9.68
CA VAL A 242 -8.68 -3.20 -8.85
C VAL A 242 -7.48 -3.53 -9.73
N GLU A 243 -6.40 -2.77 -9.58
CA GLU A 243 -5.08 -3.10 -10.11
C GLU A 243 -4.25 -3.77 -9.03
N ASN A 244 -3.56 -4.83 -9.41
CA ASN A 244 -2.65 -5.59 -8.56
C ASN A 244 -1.21 -5.55 -9.10
N SER A 245 -0.24 -5.91 -8.28
CA SER A 245 1.20 -5.86 -8.58
C SER A 245 1.79 -7.23 -8.96
N TRP A 246 0.96 -8.18 -9.40
CA TRP A 246 1.38 -9.55 -9.75
C TRP A 246 1.64 -9.75 -11.26
N GLY A 247 1.68 -8.65 -12.03
CA GLY A 247 1.91 -8.69 -13.47
C GLY A 247 0.66 -8.98 -14.30
N GLU A 248 0.82 -8.95 -15.62
CA GLU A 248 -0.28 -9.09 -16.58
C GLU A 248 -0.82 -10.52 -16.68
N ASP A 249 -0.03 -11.54 -16.32
CA ASP A 249 -0.48 -12.94 -16.37
C ASP A 249 -1.48 -13.30 -15.25
N ALA A 250 -1.66 -12.42 -14.26
CA ALA A 250 -2.57 -12.63 -13.14
C ALA A 250 -3.89 -11.86 -13.36
N GLY A 251 -5.00 -12.43 -12.92
CA GLY A 251 -6.32 -11.81 -13.07
C GLY A 251 -6.74 -11.69 -14.54
N ASP A 252 -7.41 -10.59 -14.86
CA ASP A 252 -7.64 -10.17 -16.23
C ASP A 252 -6.62 -9.10 -16.60
N ASN A 253 -5.44 -9.52 -17.07
CA ASN A 253 -4.34 -8.62 -17.45
C ASN A 253 -3.89 -7.70 -16.30
N GLY A 254 -3.70 -8.26 -15.11
CA GLY A 254 -3.35 -7.54 -13.88
C GLY A 254 -4.54 -6.89 -13.16
N ILE A 255 -5.75 -6.95 -13.75
CA ILE A 255 -6.98 -6.35 -13.21
C ILE A 255 -7.83 -7.39 -12.49
N TYR A 256 -8.40 -6.96 -11.36
CA TYR A 256 -9.34 -7.69 -10.55
C TYR A 256 -10.69 -6.96 -10.46
N TYR A 257 -11.75 -7.74 -10.37
CA TYR A 257 -13.14 -7.30 -10.26
C TYR A 257 -13.65 -7.60 -8.86
N MET A 258 -13.48 -6.64 -7.97
CA MET A 258 -13.82 -6.78 -6.56
C MET A 258 -15.28 -6.41 -6.32
N TYR A 259 -16.12 -7.38 -6.01
CA TYR A 259 -17.51 -7.12 -5.63
C TYR A 259 -17.58 -6.39 -4.30
N ASP A 260 -18.56 -5.50 -4.14
CA ASP A 260 -18.64 -4.61 -2.97
C ASP A 260 -18.68 -5.35 -1.62
N GLY A 261 -19.29 -6.54 -1.58
CA GLY A 261 -19.33 -7.39 -0.40
C GLY A 261 -17.97 -7.99 0.01
N TRP A 262 -16.99 -8.05 -0.91
CA TRP A 262 -15.63 -8.52 -0.58
C TRP A 262 -14.93 -7.55 0.38
N ILE A 263 -15.19 -6.25 0.23
CA ILE A 263 -14.67 -5.21 1.14
C ILE A 263 -15.11 -5.46 2.58
N ASP A 264 -16.38 -5.85 2.78
CA ASP A 264 -16.97 -6.07 4.11
C ASP A 264 -16.23 -7.13 4.91
N LYS A 265 -15.67 -8.12 4.21
CA LYS A 265 -14.96 -9.25 4.79
C LYS A 265 -13.47 -8.96 4.93
N TYR A 266 -12.81 -8.53 3.86
CA TYR A 266 -11.37 -8.71 3.75
C TYR A 266 -10.54 -7.42 3.75
N VAL A 267 -11.15 -6.24 3.55
CA VAL A 267 -10.43 -4.95 3.55
C VAL A 267 -10.37 -4.36 4.94
N GLU A 268 -9.18 -4.03 5.45
CA GLU A 268 -9.03 -3.43 6.78
C GLU A 268 -8.56 -1.99 6.73
N GLU A 269 -7.73 -1.64 5.76
CA GLU A 269 -7.19 -0.29 5.60
C GLU A 269 -7.48 0.28 4.23
N VAL A 270 -7.76 1.58 4.19
CA VAL A 270 -7.95 2.34 2.96
C VAL A 270 -7.18 3.66 3.11
N TYR A 271 -6.44 4.03 2.07
CA TYR A 271 -5.62 5.24 2.04
C TYR A 271 -6.33 6.28 1.20
N ILE A 272 -6.82 7.34 1.85
CA ILE A 272 -7.74 8.27 1.21
C ILE A 272 -7.40 9.72 1.52
N HIS A 273 -7.66 10.61 0.56
CA HIS A 273 -7.41 12.03 0.74
C HIS A 273 -8.33 12.63 1.82
N ARG A 274 -7.77 13.34 2.80
CA ARG A 274 -8.45 13.95 3.96
C ARG A 274 -9.61 14.89 3.60
N LYS A 275 -9.61 15.43 2.37
CA LYS A 275 -10.72 16.25 1.81
C LYS A 275 -12.07 15.51 1.78
N TYR A 276 -12.06 14.18 1.82
CA TYR A 276 -13.27 13.36 1.84
C TYR A 276 -13.82 13.13 3.24
N LEU A 277 -13.03 13.37 4.28
CA LEU A 277 -13.47 13.27 5.66
C LEU A 277 -14.42 14.43 6.00
N SER A 278 -15.50 14.10 6.73
CA SER A 278 -16.36 15.12 7.33
C SER A 278 -15.61 15.94 8.38
N LYS A 279 -16.11 17.16 8.68
CA LYS A 279 -15.55 18.00 9.76
C LYS A 279 -15.48 17.26 11.11
N LYS A 280 -16.44 16.36 11.37
CA LYS A 280 -16.45 15.52 12.57
C LYS A 280 -15.28 14.55 12.60
N HIS A 281 -14.99 13.85 11.50
CA HIS A 281 -13.85 12.92 11.44
C HIS A 281 -12.52 13.67 11.48
N LEU A 282 -12.39 14.79 10.77
CA LEU A 282 -11.18 15.63 10.85
C LEU A 282 -10.89 16.11 12.28
N LYS A 283 -11.93 16.44 13.06
CA LYS A 283 -11.77 16.77 14.47
C LYS A 283 -11.36 15.56 15.31
N ASN A 284 -11.97 14.40 15.07
CA ASN A 284 -11.67 13.18 15.82
C ASN A 284 -10.26 12.62 15.52
N LEU A 285 -9.78 12.78 14.29
CA LEU A 285 -8.45 12.35 13.86
C LEU A 285 -7.33 13.01 14.68
N LYS A 286 -7.56 14.24 15.16
CA LYS A 286 -6.61 15.02 15.98
C LYS A 286 -6.58 14.64 17.46
N LYS A 287 -7.41 13.69 17.90
CA LYS A 287 -7.39 13.22 19.29
C LYS A 287 -6.11 12.42 19.55
N THR A 288 -5.71 12.34 20.81
CA THR A 288 -4.64 11.41 21.21
C THR A 288 -4.98 9.99 20.74
N PRO A 289 -4.12 9.37 19.92
CA PRO A 289 -4.34 8.00 19.44
C PRO A 289 -4.39 7.00 20.58
N ILE A 290 -5.26 6.00 20.44
CA ILE A 290 -5.25 4.82 21.31
C ILE A 290 -4.07 3.95 20.88
N GLU A 291 -3.15 3.71 21.80
CA GLU A 291 -2.02 2.80 21.56
C GLU A 291 -2.49 1.35 21.60
N VAL A 292 -2.02 0.56 20.64
CA VAL A 292 -2.30 -0.87 20.48
C VAL A 292 -0.96 -1.58 20.29
N ASP A 293 -0.79 -2.71 20.97
CA ASP A 293 0.40 -3.53 20.81
C ASP A 293 0.38 -4.20 19.43
N TYR A 294 1.54 -4.31 18.77
CA TYR A 294 1.65 -4.95 17.46
C TYR A 294 1.17 -6.41 17.43
N TYR A 295 1.18 -7.10 18.56
CA TYR A 295 0.72 -8.49 18.66
C TYR A 295 -0.78 -8.59 19.01
N GLU A 296 -1.49 -7.47 19.16
CA GLU A 296 -2.88 -7.45 19.58
C GLU A 296 -3.84 -7.54 18.38
N THR A 297 -4.42 -8.72 18.15
CA THR A 297 -5.40 -8.95 17.07
C THR A 297 -6.56 -7.95 17.07
N PRO A 298 -7.11 -7.57 15.90
CA PRO A 298 -6.67 -7.89 14.55
C PRO A 298 -5.65 -6.89 13.97
N TYR A 299 -4.97 -6.11 14.82
CA TYR A 299 -3.95 -5.16 14.37
C TYR A 299 -2.57 -5.80 14.23
#